data_AF-A0A2R4FQ29-F1
#
_entry.id   AF-A0A2R4FQ29-F1
#
_cell.length_a   1.000
_cell.length_b   1.000
_cell.length_c   1.000
_cell.angle_alpha   90.00
_cell.angle_beta   90.00
_cell.angle_gamma   90.00
#
_symmetry.space_group_name_H-M   'P 1'
#
loop_
_entity.id
_entity.type
_entity.pdbx_description
1 polymer ?
#
loop_
_entity_poly.entity_id
_entity_poly.type
_entity_poly.pdbx_seq_one_letter_code
_entity_poly.pdbx_strand_id
1 'polypeptide(L)'
;MRCRPADDGLKWWAEGISTLTEPPPTDRDHDGINDDRDEFPDDPHNTPRRFIRLTCQVGDDTRGFDIEAVPDKGADFTAIWAAKATSCDSDTVAPDSALEQKAHKASGYEEPDIGTLYSICGQVDPDDVYVDAGFAPSREQIAEISGALTLCATHPQAKKWRQAVKRGQADAKLEADGRLFPDGTYLVRKEIKPGTYVTTDVKDCYWERQNRSGEIIDNNFVPSARRVQVTIRSSDYGFMSERCGQWRPA
;
A
#
# COMPACT_ATOMS: atom_id res chain seq x y z
N MET A 1 -72.47 -55.06 51.56
CA MET A 1 -72.07 -53.90 52.38
C MET A 1 -70.60 -54.09 52.77
N ARG A 2 -69.80 -53.02 52.61
CA ARG A 2 -68.34 -52.88 52.87
C ARG A 2 -67.45 -53.45 51.74
N CYS A 3 -67.15 -52.68 50.69
CA CYS A 3 -66.24 -51.51 50.54
C CYS A 3 -64.76 -51.91 50.31
N ARG A 4 -64.25 -51.58 49.11
CA ARG A 4 -62.86 -51.65 48.62
C ARG A 4 -61.92 -50.70 49.40
N PRO A 5 -60.59 -50.84 49.22
CA PRO A 5 -59.84 -49.96 48.29
C PRO A 5 -59.00 -50.80 47.31
N ALA A 6 -59.02 -50.53 46.00
CA ALA A 6 -58.34 -49.46 45.23
C ALA A 6 -56.84 -49.77 45.02
N ASP A 7 -56.50 -49.88 43.75
CA ASP A 7 -55.22 -50.26 43.15
C ASP A 7 -54.03 -49.39 43.62
N ASP A 8 -52.81 -49.93 43.56
CA ASP A 8 -51.79 -49.42 42.65
C ASP A 8 -50.40 -50.02 42.95
N GLY A 9 -49.77 -50.50 41.88
CA GLY A 9 -48.43 -51.08 41.91
C GLY A 9 -47.37 -50.01 42.14
N LEU A 10 -46.54 -50.22 43.16
CA LEU A 10 -45.31 -49.46 43.38
C LEU A 10 -44.11 -50.31 42.95
N LYS A 11 -43.80 -50.24 41.65
CA LYS A 11 -42.45 -50.50 41.15
C LYS A 11 -41.57 -49.35 41.61
N TRP A 12 -40.53 -49.67 42.37
CA TRP A 12 -39.46 -48.75 42.68
C TRP A 12 -38.65 -48.49 41.41
N TRP A 13 -38.76 -47.29 40.87
CA TRP A 13 -37.79 -46.75 39.91
C TRP A 13 -37.01 -45.69 40.67
N ALA A 14 -35.72 -45.94 40.86
CA ALA A 14 -34.79 -44.92 41.30
C ALA A 14 -34.64 -43.93 40.14
N GLU A 15 -35.29 -42.79 40.26
CA GLU A 15 -35.00 -41.62 39.43
C GLU A 15 -33.57 -41.18 39.78
N GLY A 16 -32.61 -41.69 39.01
CA GLY A 16 -31.27 -41.14 39.00
C GLY A 16 -31.38 -39.70 38.55
N ILE A 17 -31.09 -38.76 39.46
CA ILE A 17 -30.83 -37.37 39.09
C ILE A 17 -29.60 -37.44 38.19
N SER A 18 -29.84 -37.45 36.88
CA SER A 18 -28.82 -37.19 35.88
C SER A 18 -28.43 -35.74 36.09
N THR A 19 -27.41 -35.50 36.93
CA THR A 19 -26.69 -34.24 36.92
C THR A 19 -26.17 -34.07 35.51
N LEU A 20 -26.91 -33.31 34.69
CA LEU A 20 -26.43 -32.79 33.43
C LEU A 20 -25.19 -31.98 33.80
N THR A 21 -24.04 -32.63 33.71
CA THR A 21 -22.76 -31.97 33.88
C THR A 21 -22.67 -31.11 32.64
N GLU A 22 -22.78 -29.79 32.80
CA GLU A 22 -22.64 -28.88 31.68
C GLU A 22 -21.34 -29.26 30.93
N PRO A 23 -21.37 -29.30 29.59
CA PRO A 23 -20.17 -29.58 28.83
C PRO A 23 -19.06 -28.64 29.30
N PRO A 24 -17.80 -29.11 29.37
CA PRO A 24 -16.71 -28.27 29.79
C PRO A 24 -16.75 -26.99 28.93
N PRO A 25 -16.62 -25.82 29.56
CA PRO A 25 -16.65 -24.57 28.83
C PRO A 25 -15.58 -24.60 27.74
N THR A 26 -15.93 -24.07 26.57
CA THR A 26 -15.02 -24.07 25.42
C THR A 26 -13.91 -23.06 25.68
N ASP A 27 -12.68 -23.44 25.35
CA ASP A 27 -11.48 -22.62 25.36
C ASP A 27 -10.78 -22.95 24.03
N ARG A 28 -11.06 -22.14 23.01
CA ARG A 28 -10.70 -22.44 21.61
C ARG A 28 -9.24 -22.20 21.31
N ASP A 29 -8.63 -21.20 21.94
CA ASP A 29 -7.23 -20.86 21.73
C ASP A 29 -6.30 -21.48 22.78
N HIS A 30 -6.87 -22.13 23.80
CA HIS A 30 -6.19 -22.84 24.87
C HIS A 30 -5.34 -21.94 25.77
N ASP A 31 -5.81 -20.72 26.03
CA ASP A 31 -5.13 -19.76 26.92
C ASP A 31 -5.51 -19.92 28.41
N GLY A 32 -6.48 -20.79 28.69
CA GLY A 32 -6.97 -21.09 30.03
C GLY A 32 -8.11 -20.19 30.50
N ILE A 33 -8.64 -19.31 29.64
CA ILE A 33 -9.86 -18.54 29.81
C ILE A 33 -10.92 -19.15 28.90
N ASN A 34 -12.11 -19.35 29.46
CA ASN A 34 -13.21 -19.88 28.67
C ASN A 34 -13.72 -18.83 27.68
N ASP A 35 -14.12 -19.23 26.48
CA ASP A 35 -14.65 -18.39 25.41
C ASP A 35 -15.82 -17.48 25.86
N ASP A 36 -16.60 -17.86 26.88
CA ASP A 36 -17.71 -17.05 27.40
C ASP A 36 -17.26 -15.85 28.26
N ARG A 37 -15.99 -15.85 28.66
CA ARG A 37 -15.35 -14.83 29.51
C ARG A 37 -14.08 -14.26 28.90
N ASP A 38 -13.63 -14.86 27.81
CA ASP A 38 -12.49 -14.41 27.06
C ASP A 38 -12.89 -13.26 26.14
N GLU A 39 -12.18 -12.14 26.26
CA GLU A 39 -12.37 -10.99 25.40
C GLU A 39 -11.88 -11.30 23.98
N PHE A 40 -10.89 -12.20 23.84
CA PHE A 40 -10.34 -12.63 22.58
C PHE A 40 -10.27 -14.17 22.44
N PRO A 41 -11.43 -14.86 22.30
CA PRO A 41 -11.55 -16.34 22.27
C PRO A 41 -10.80 -17.10 21.17
N ASP A 42 -10.01 -16.41 20.36
CA ASP A 42 -9.26 -16.94 19.23
C ASP A 42 -7.79 -16.43 19.23
N ASP A 43 -7.34 -15.74 20.30
CA ASP A 43 -5.96 -15.24 20.44
C ASP A 43 -5.37 -15.60 21.81
N PRO A 44 -4.47 -16.60 21.88
CA PRO A 44 -4.03 -17.19 23.15
C PRO A 44 -3.10 -16.30 24.00
N HIS A 45 -2.88 -15.07 23.55
CA HIS A 45 -2.11 -14.05 24.25
C HIS A 45 -2.97 -12.88 24.69
N ASN A 46 -4.27 -12.91 24.40
CA ASN A 46 -5.22 -11.87 24.75
C ASN A 46 -4.69 -10.48 24.37
N THR A 47 -4.15 -10.37 23.15
CA THR A 47 -3.39 -9.20 22.70
C THR A 47 -4.33 -8.00 22.57
N PRO A 48 -4.04 -6.85 23.23
CA PRO A 48 -4.87 -5.66 23.12
C PRO A 48 -5.03 -5.21 21.66
N ARG A 49 -6.28 -5.05 21.23
CA ARG A 49 -6.63 -4.64 19.87
C ARG A 49 -6.92 -3.15 19.82
N ARG A 50 -6.41 -2.45 18.80
CA ARG A 50 -6.77 -1.05 18.53
C ARG A 50 -7.74 -1.01 17.37
N PHE A 51 -8.82 -0.23 17.50
CA PHE A 51 -9.76 -0.03 16.41
C PHE A 51 -9.48 1.30 15.71
N ILE A 52 -9.39 1.26 14.38
CA ILE A 52 -9.16 2.41 13.51
C ILE A 52 -10.37 2.57 12.61
N ARG A 53 -11.01 3.73 12.70
CA ARG A 53 -12.20 4.07 11.92
C ARG A 53 -11.77 4.59 10.55
N LEU A 54 -12.19 3.91 9.48
CA LEU A 54 -12.13 4.44 8.13
C LEU A 54 -13.52 4.82 7.65
N THR A 55 -13.61 5.93 6.93
CA THR A 55 -14.81 6.34 6.18
C THR A 55 -14.50 6.17 4.70
N CYS A 56 -15.22 5.27 4.02
CA CYS A 56 -14.89 4.85 2.67
C CYS A 56 -16.05 5.08 1.69
N GLN A 57 -15.72 5.37 0.42
CA GLN A 57 -16.67 5.41 -0.69
C GLN A 57 -16.85 4.00 -1.27
N VAL A 58 -18.09 3.53 -1.33
CA VAL A 58 -18.49 2.22 -1.86
C VAL A 58 -19.63 2.44 -2.85
N GLY A 59 -19.31 2.49 -4.15
CA GLY A 59 -20.27 2.93 -5.16
C GLY A 59 -20.64 4.40 -4.92
N ASP A 60 -21.93 4.69 -4.81
CA ASP A 60 -22.43 6.05 -4.52
C ASP A 60 -22.62 6.31 -3.00
N ASP A 61 -22.35 5.30 -2.16
CA ASP A 61 -22.56 5.37 -0.71
C ASP A 61 -21.26 5.62 0.05
N THR A 62 -21.36 6.35 1.16
CA THR A 62 -20.29 6.47 2.15
C THR A 62 -20.53 5.50 3.31
N ARG A 63 -19.54 4.67 3.62
CA ARG A 63 -19.63 3.63 4.67
C ARG A 63 -18.46 3.72 5.63
N GLY A 64 -18.75 3.61 6.92
CA GLY A 64 -17.72 3.49 7.95
C GLY A 64 -17.33 2.03 8.19
N PHE A 65 -16.03 1.80 8.39
CA PHE A 65 -15.44 0.52 8.73
C PHE A 65 -14.55 0.67 9.97
N ASP A 66 -14.72 -0.21 10.94
CA ASP A 66 -13.85 -0.28 12.12
C ASP A 66 -12.84 -1.38 11.86
N ILE A 67 -11.60 -0.97 11.58
CA ILE A 67 -10.49 -1.87 11.32
C ILE A 67 -9.85 -2.25 12.63
N GLU A 68 -9.67 -3.55 12.82
CA GLU A 68 -8.92 -4.06 13.93
C GLU A 68 -7.43 -4.10 13.59
N ALA A 69 -6.62 -3.34 14.33
CA ALA A 69 -5.17 -3.35 14.27
C ALA A 69 -4.63 -4.11 15.48
N VAL A 70 -3.98 -5.24 15.20
CA VAL A 70 -3.30 -6.05 16.21
C VAL A 70 -1.81 -5.69 16.21
N PRO A 71 -1.22 -5.35 17.37
CA PRO A 71 0.21 -5.06 17.46
C PRO A 71 1.06 -6.13 16.77
N ASP A 72 1.94 -5.68 15.89
CA ASP A 72 2.91 -6.49 15.12
C ASP A 72 2.34 -7.54 14.15
N LYS A 73 1.04 -7.88 14.24
CA LYS A 73 0.34 -8.74 13.27
C LYS A 73 -0.30 -7.95 12.12
N GLY A 74 -0.52 -6.64 12.32
CA GLY A 74 -1.08 -5.74 11.31
C GLY A 74 -2.59 -5.56 11.44
N ALA A 75 -3.19 -4.94 10.43
CA ALA A 75 -4.59 -4.56 10.42
C ALA A 75 -5.39 -5.31 9.35
N ASP A 76 -6.62 -5.69 9.66
CA ASP A 76 -7.48 -6.45 8.75
C ASP A 76 -8.41 -5.56 7.91
N PHE A 77 -8.06 -5.41 6.63
CA PHE A 77 -8.83 -4.63 5.66
C PHE A 77 -9.80 -5.48 4.82
N THR A 78 -9.91 -6.79 5.10
CA THR A 78 -10.64 -7.75 4.23
C THR A 78 -12.09 -7.34 3.99
N ALA A 79 -12.77 -6.83 5.02
CA ALA A 79 -14.15 -6.35 4.91
C ALA A 79 -14.29 -5.15 3.95
N ILE A 80 -13.31 -4.25 3.94
CA ILE A 80 -13.29 -3.07 3.08
C ILE A 80 -13.04 -3.49 1.63
N TRP A 81 -12.07 -4.37 1.41
CA TRP A 81 -11.76 -4.88 0.08
C TRP A 81 -12.92 -5.68 -0.51
N ALA A 82 -13.62 -6.48 0.30
CA ALA A 82 -14.81 -7.20 -0.11
C ALA A 82 -15.94 -6.24 -0.52
N ALA A 83 -16.06 -5.09 0.15
CA ALA A 83 -16.99 -4.03 -0.21
C ALA A 83 -16.57 -3.23 -1.46
N LYS A 84 -15.34 -3.41 -1.95
CA LYS A 84 -14.77 -2.68 -3.10
C LYS A 84 -14.79 -1.16 -2.88
N ALA A 85 -14.36 -0.71 -1.70
CA ALA A 85 -14.19 0.71 -1.46
C ALA A 85 -13.20 1.31 -2.46
N THR A 86 -13.55 2.42 -3.10
CA THR A 86 -12.68 3.07 -4.10
C THR A 86 -11.78 4.14 -3.49
N SER A 87 -12.19 4.72 -2.38
CA SER A 87 -11.38 5.61 -1.55
C SER A 87 -11.75 5.45 -0.09
N CYS A 88 -10.82 5.73 0.81
CA CYS A 88 -11.02 5.70 2.25
C CYS A 88 -10.29 6.86 2.91
N ASP A 89 -10.85 7.37 4.00
CA ASP A 89 -10.27 8.41 4.82
C ASP A 89 -10.23 7.97 6.28
N SER A 90 -9.07 8.19 6.91
CA SER A 90 -8.84 8.00 8.34
C SER A 90 -8.73 9.36 9.03
N ASP A 91 -9.11 9.42 10.30
CA ASP A 91 -8.61 10.46 11.20
C ASP A 91 -7.10 10.26 11.47
N THR A 92 -6.46 11.17 12.21
CA THR A 92 -5.06 11.03 12.61
C THR A 92 -4.83 9.76 13.40
N VAL A 93 -3.84 8.98 12.95
CA VAL A 93 -3.42 7.72 13.60
C VAL A 93 -1.97 7.84 14.00
N ALA A 94 -1.71 8.06 15.30
CA ALA A 94 -0.36 7.96 15.81
C ALA A 94 0.15 6.51 15.71
N PRO A 95 1.38 6.27 15.22
CA PRO A 95 1.96 4.93 15.20
C PRO A 95 2.25 4.44 16.62
N ASP A 96 1.73 3.27 16.99
CA ASP A 96 1.83 2.71 18.35
C ASP A 96 2.65 1.42 18.35
N SER A 97 2.36 0.51 17.41
CA SER A 97 3.09 -0.77 17.28
C SER A 97 4.43 -0.65 16.53
N ALA A 98 5.30 -1.66 16.64
CA ALA A 98 6.57 -1.65 15.90
C ALA A 98 6.34 -1.74 14.38
N LEU A 99 5.27 -2.42 13.95
CA LEU A 99 4.85 -2.45 12.56
C LEU A 99 4.45 -1.05 12.06
N GLU A 100 3.65 -0.32 12.82
CA GLU A 100 3.20 1.03 12.49
C GLU A 100 4.36 2.03 12.48
N GLN A 101 5.27 1.95 13.45
CA GLN A 101 6.48 2.76 13.48
C GLN A 101 7.38 2.48 12.27
N LYS A 102 7.44 1.21 11.83
CA LYS A 102 8.16 0.83 10.61
C LYS A 102 7.49 1.40 9.36
N ALA A 103 6.16 1.38 9.30
CA ALA A 103 5.39 1.95 8.20
C ALA A 103 5.58 3.47 8.10
N HIS A 104 5.49 4.17 9.24
CA HIS A 104 5.77 5.61 9.36
C HIS A 104 7.19 5.96 8.88
N LYS A 105 8.19 5.23 9.36
CA LYS A 105 9.57 5.43 8.93
C LYS A 105 9.75 5.18 7.42
N ALA A 106 9.03 4.21 6.86
CA ALA A 106 9.10 3.89 5.44
C ALA A 106 8.39 4.94 4.56
N SER A 107 7.32 5.58 5.05
CA SER A 107 6.61 6.64 4.33
C SER A 107 7.38 7.95 4.27
N GLY A 108 8.28 8.18 5.24
CA GLY A 108 9.05 9.42 5.33
C GLY A 108 8.22 10.62 5.80
N TYR A 109 7.05 10.38 6.40
CA TYR A 109 6.26 11.45 7.02
C TYR A 109 7.02 12.06 8.20
N GLU A 110 6.97 13.39 8.29
CA GLU A 110 7.62 14.14 9.37
C GLU A 110 6.80 14.06 10.66
N GLU A 111 5.48 14.21 10.54
CA GLU A 111 4.55 14.12 11.66
C GLU A 111 4.23 12.67 12.01
N PRO A 112 4.00 12.32 13.29
CA PRO A 112 3.66 10.97 13.73
C PRO A 112 2.20 10.65 13.42
N ASP A 113 1.82 10.70 12.15
CA ASP A 113 0.49 10.38 11.64
C ASP A 113 0.61 9.40 10.47
N ILE A 114 0.01 8.22 10.61
CA ILE A 114 -0.07 7.19 9.57
C ILE A 114 -1.50 6.96 9.07
N GLY A 115 -2.44 7.87 9.37
CA GLY A 115 -3.83 7.78 8.92
C GLY A 115 -3.93 7.61 7.40
N THR A 116 -3.13 8.37 6.63
CA THR A 116 -3.04 8.23 5.17
C THR A 116 -2.60 6.84 4.72
N LEU A 117 -1.73 6.16 5.46
CA LEU A 117 -1.32 4.79 5.11
C LEU A 117 -2.48 3.80 5.32
N TYR A 118 -3.28 3.99 6.37
CA TYR A 118 -4.51 3.23 6.59
C TYR A 118 -5.55 3.51 5.49
N SER A 119 -5.73 4.78 5.09
CA SER A 119 -6.56 5.16 3.94
C SER A 119 -6.15 4.42 2.66
N ILE A 120 -4.85 4.45 2.32
CA ILE A 120 -4.30 3.76 1.14
C ILE A 120 -4.53 2.25 1.24
N CYS A 121 -4.37 1.66 2.43
CA CYS A 121 -4.61 0.24 2.62
C CYS A 121 -6.08 -0.18 2.50
N GLY A 122 -7.03 0.72 2.82
CA GLY A 122 -8.46 0.44 2.71
C GLY A 122 -8.99 0.49 1.28
N GLN A 123 -8.45 1.38 0.44
CA GLN A 123 -8.98 1.62 -0.90
C GLN A 123 -8.51 0.59 -1.94
N VAL A 124 -9.42 0.18 -2.81
CA VAL A 124 -9.14 -0.58 -4.04
C VAL A 124 -9.64 0.24 -5.22
N ASP A 125 -8.87 1.26 -5.57
CA ASP A 125 -9.21 2.21 -6.63
C ASP A 125 -9.05 1.55 -8.02
N PRO A 126 -10.12 1.47 -8.84
CA PRO A 126 -10.01 0.97 -10.21
C PRO A 126 -9.13 1.84 -11.11
N ASP A 127 -8.96 3.12 -10.78
CA ASP A 127 -8.20 4.11 -11.53
C ASP A 127 -6.80 4.37 -10.93
N ASP A 128 -6.33 3.47 -10.04
CA ASP A 128 -5.01 3.59 -9.41
C ASP A 128 -3.86 3.64 -10.43
N VAL A 129 -3.28 4.82 -10.61
CA VAL A 129 -2.14 5.03 -11.53
C VAL A 129 -0.91 4.18 -11.20
N TYR A 130 -0.75 3.73 -9.95
CA TYR A 130 0.36 2.86 -9.57
C TYR A 130 0.25 1.46 -10.17
N VAL A 131 -0.95 1.04 -10.60
CA VAL A 131 -1.15 -0.24 -11.28
C VAL A 131 -0.80 -0.21 -12.78
N ASP A 132 -0.56 0.98 -13.34
CA ASP A 132 -0.22 1.13 -14.75
C ASP A 132 1.19 0.65 -15.06
N ALA A 133 1.32 -0.10 -16.16
CA ALA A 133 2.57 -0.77 -16.51
C ALA A 133 3.73 0.21 -16.82
N GLY A 134 3.41 1.40 -17.32
CA GLY A 134 4.38 2.44 -17.68
C GLY A 134 4.64 3.47 -16.57
N PHE A 135 3.87 3.45 -15.49
CA PHE A 135 4.03 4.44 -14.42
C PHE A 135 5.24 4.12 -13.54
N ALA A 136 6.05 5.15 -13.30
CA ALA A 136 7.17 5.12 -12.36
C ALA A 136 6.94 6.21 -11.29
N PRO A 137 6.70 5.83 -10.02
CA PRO A 137 6.45 6.78 -8.95
C PRO A 137 7.66 7.66 -8.63
N SER A 138 7.39 8.88 -8.15
CA SER A 138 8.40 9.76 -7.55
C SER A 138 8.98 9.16 -6.26
N ARG A 139 10.04 9.76 -5.71
CA ARG A 139 10.66 9.29 -4.46
C ARG A 139 9.69 9.32 -3.28
N GLU A 140 8.88 10.35 -3.22
CA GLU A 140 7.85 10.56 -2.20
C GLU A 140 6.75 9.50 -2.33
N GLN A 141 6.26 9.27 -3.55
CA GLN A 141 5.27 8.23 -3.83
C GLN A 141 5.81 6.82 -3.53
N ILE A 142 7.08 6.55 -3.85
CA ILE A 142 7.74 5.27 -3.49
C ILE A 142 7.71 5.06 -1.97
N ALA A 143 8.03 6.09 -1.19
CA ALA A 143 8.07 6.01 0.26
C ALA A 143 6.66 5.72 0.80
N GLU A 144 5.67 6.49 0.37
CA GLU A 144 4.28 6.32 0.80
C GLU A 144 3.71 4.92 0.48
N ILE A 145 3.89 4.43 -0.76
CA ILE A 145 3.48 3.07 -1.14
C ILE A 145 4.23 2.02 -0.30
N SER A 146 5.50 2.25 0.00
CA SER A 146 6.30 1.33 0.84
C SER A 146 5.82 1.32 2.30
N GLY A 147 5.38 2.47 2.81
CA GLY A 147 4.72 2.59 4.11
C GLY A 147 3.41 1.80 4.14
N ALA A 148 2.53 2.01 3.16
CA ALA A 148 1.28 1.26 3.05
C ALA A 148 1.52 -0.26 2.92
N LEU A 149 2.44 -0.68 2.04
CA LEU A 149 2.81 -2.11 1.89
C LEU A 149 3.39 -2.73 3.17
N THR A 150 3.88 -1.93 4.12
CA THR A 150 4.29 -2.39 5.44
C THR A 150 3.08 -2.73 6.32
N LEU A 151 2.00 -1.93 6.25
CA LEU A 151 0.76 -2.18 7.00
C LEU A 151 -0.13 -3.26 6.35
N CYS A 152 -0.31 -3.20 5.03
CA CYS A 152 -1.20 -4.07 4.27
C CYS A 152 -0.45 -4.84 3.18
N ALA A 153 0.47 -5.72 3.58
CA ALA A 153 1.25 -6.53 2.66
C ALA A 153 0.39 -7.43 1.72
N THR A 154 -0.83 -7.77 2.15
CA THR A 154 -1.82 -8.59 1.44
C THR A 154 -2.80 -7.79 0.60
N HIS A 155 -2.62 -6.47 0.47
CA HIS A 155 -3.48 -5.60 -0.32
C HIS A 155 -3.74 -6.15 -1.74
N PRO A 156 -4.97 -6.07 -2.31
CA PRO A 156 -5.28 -6.58 -3.64
C PRO A 156 -4.35 -6.09 -4.76
N GLN A 157 -3.85 -4.86 -4.66
CA GLN A 157 -2.91 -4.28 -5.63
C GLN A 157 -1.43 -4.43 -5.23
N ALA A 158 -1.12 -5.05 -4.09
CA ALA A 158 0.22 -5.08 -3.51
C ALA A 158 1.30 -5.62 -4.47
N LYS A 159 0.96 -6.58 -5.35
CA LYS A 159 1.90 -7.09 -6.35
C LYS A 159 2.29 -6.01 -7.36
N LYS A 160 1.32 -5.23 -7.85
CA LYS A 160 1.54 -4.17 -8.82
C LYS A 160 2.25 -2.97 -8.18
N TRP A 161 1.86 -2.59 -6.96
CA TRP A 161 2.57 -1.58 -6.16
C TRP A 161 4.05 -1.91 -5.97
N ARG A 162 4.38 -3.16 -5.60
CA ARG A 162 5.80 -3.59 -5.51
C ARG A 162 6.54 -3.47 -6.85
N GLN A 163 5.86 -3.71 -7.97
CA GLN A 163 6.46 -3.52 -9.30
C GLN A 163 6.66 -2.04 -9.61
N ALA A 164 5.69 -1.17 -9.29
CA ALA A 164 5.80 0.27 -9.43
C ALA A 164 6.95 0.84 -8.59
N VAL A 165 7.02 0.47 -7.32
CA VAL A 165 8.13 0.82 -6.41
C VAL A 165 9.48 0.41 -7.02
N LYS A 166 9.59 -0.81 -7.55
CA LYS A 166 10.82 -1.27 -8.20
C LYS A 166 11.20 -0.43 -9.42
N ARG A 167 10.21 -0.05 -10.25
CA ARG A 167 10.44 0.84 -11.41
C ARG A 167 10.89 2.23 -10.96
N GLY A 168 10.18 2.84 -10.02
CA GLY A 168 10.54 4.15 -9.48
C GLY A 168 11.92 4.16 -8.82
N GLN A 169 12.30 3.11 -8.10
CA GLN A 169 13.65 2.98 -7.52
C GLN A 169 14.74 2.89 -8.60
N ALA A 170 14.47 2.19 -9.71
CA ALA A 170 15.39 2.12 -10.84
C ALA A 170 15.55 3.51 -11.49
N ASP A 171 14.46 4.25 -11.64
CA ASP A 171 14.45 5.60 -12.17
C ASP A 171 15.18 6.59 -11.27
N ALA A 172 14.87 6.61 -9.98
CA ALA A 172 15.55 7.44 -8.99
C ALA A 172 17.06 7.21 -8.96
N LYS A 173 17.51 5.96 -9.21
CA LYS A 173 18.92 5.64 -9.37
C LYS A 173 19.50 6.23 -10.65
N LEU A 174 18.80 6.12 -11.77
CA LEU A 174 19.26 6.72 -13.03
C LEU A 174 19.32 8.25 -12.94
N GLU A 175 18.38 8.90 -12.26
CA GLU A 175 18.38 10.34 -12.01
C GLU A 175 19.58 10.75 -11.16
N ALA A 176 19.81 10.05 -10.04
CA ALA A 176 20.98 10.29 -9.19
C ALA A 176 22.31 10.08 -9.95
N ASP A 177 22.31 9.20 -10.95
CA ASP A 177 23.44 8.96 -11.83
C ASP A 177 23.57 9.97 -12.97
N GLY A 178 22.65 10.92 -13.14
CA GLY A 178 22.62 11.87 -14.26
C GLY A 178 22.31 11.19 -15.60
N ARG A 179 21.58 10.07 -15.57
CA ARG A 179 21.23 9.24 -16.73
C ARG A 179 19.72 9.21 -17.01
N LEU A 180 18.94 9.86 -16.18
CA LEU A 180 17.52 10.10 -16.37
C LEU A 180 17.28 11.56 -16.00
N PHE A 181 16.74 12.34 -16.92
CA PHE A 181 16.56 13.77 -16.69
C PHE A 181 15.43 14.31 -17.57
N PRO A 182 14.63 15.26 -17.05
CA PRO A 182 13.59 15.93 -17.82
C PRO A 182 14.19 16.97 -18.79
N ASP A 183 13.32 17.77 -19.38
CA ASP A 183 13.69 19.00 -20.06
C ASP A 183 14.46 19.96 -19.14
N GLY A 184 15.38 20.71 -19.72
CA GLY A 184 16.26 21.62 -18.99
C GLY A 184 17.58 21.85 -19.70
N THR A 185 18.47 22.60 -19.04
CA THR A 185 19.84 22.85 -19.48
C THR A 185 20.80 22.21 -18.50
N TYR A 186 21.70 21.36 -18.99
CA TYR A 186 22.58 20.54 -18.18
C TYR A 186 24.03 20.63 -18.64
N LEU A 187 24.94 20.71 -17.67
CA LEU A 187 26.37 20.55 -17.87
C LEU A 187 26.73 19.07 -17.99
N VAL A 188 27.26 18.68 -19.14
CA VAL A 188 27.65 17.30 -19.43
C VAL A 188 28.86 16.94 -18.55
N ARG A 189 28.86 15.72 -18.00
CA ARG A 189 29.79 15.16 -17.00
C ARG A 189 29.69 15.74 -15.59
N LYS A 190 28.94 16.82 -15.38
CA LYS A 190 28.70 17.41 -14.06
C LYS A 190 27.30 17.11 -13.54
N GLU A 191 26.29 17.30 -14.38
CA GLU A 191 24.87 17.13 -14.04
C GLU A 191 24.28 15.90 -14.74
N ILE A 192 24.67 15.67 -16.00
CA ILE A 192 24.27 14.48 -16.76
C ILE A 192 25.49 13.72 -17.29
N LYS A 193 25.40 12.40 -17.45
CA LYS A 193 26.47 11.57 -18.01
C LYS A 193 26.41 11.55 -19.54
N PRO A 194 27.55 11.49 -20.24
CA PRO A 194 27.57 11.16 -21.66
C PRO A 194 26.90 9.82 -21.93
N GLY A 195 26.26 9.68 -23.09
CA GLY A 195 25.54 8.47 -23.44
C GLY A 195 24.56 8.69 -24.59
N THR A 196 23.89 7.62 -24.99
CA THR A 196 22.78 7.68 -25.93
C THR A 196 21.48 7.66 -25.15
N TYR A 197 20.64 8.66 -25.41
CA TYR A 197 19.39 8.90 -24.71
C TYR A 197 18.22 8.91 -25.68
N VAL A 198 17.06 8.55 -25.17
CA VAL A 198 15.79 8.43 -25.90
C VAL A 198 14.70 9.15 -25.14
N THR A 199 13.82 9.80 -25.91
CA THR A 199 12.50 10.21 -25.47
C THR A 199 11.45 9.70 -26.47
N THR A 200 10.20 9.57 -26.04
CA THR A 200 9.09 8.97 -26.81
C THR A 200 7.88 9.88 -26.84
N ASP A 201 7.04 9.71 -27.87
CA ASP A 201 5.75 10.39 -28.03
C ASP A 201 5.82 11.92 -27.86
N VAL A 202 6.83 12.54 -28.46
CA VAL A 202 7.11 13.98 -28.33
C VAL A 202 6.33 14.82 -29.33
N LYS A 203 6.11 16.08 -28.96
CA LYS A 203 5.53 17.11 -29.82
C LYS A 203 6.25 18.44 -29.59
N ASP A 204 6.60 19.12 -30.67
CA ASP A 204 7.33 20.40 -30.67
C ASP A 204 8.63 20.35 -29.83
N CYS A 205 9.32 19.20 -29.84
CA CYS A 205 10.52 18.94 -29.06
C CYS A 205 11.73 19.61 -29.69
N TYR A 206 12.40 20.47 -28.95
CA TYR A 206 13.68 21.05 -29.33
C TYR A 206 14.79 20.47 -28.45
N TRP A 207 15.91 20.10 -29.04
CA TRP A 207 17.12 19.75 -28.30
C TRP A 207 18.37 20.30 -28.97
N GLU A 208 19.39 20.56 -28.18
CA GLU A 208 20.70 20.97 -28.66
C GLU A 208 21.84 20.48 -27.77
N ARG A 209 22.98 20.22 -28.41
CA ARG A 209 24.27 19.96 -27.78
C ARG A 209 25.12 21.21 -27.97
N GLN A 210 25.78 21.66 -26.91
CA GLN A 210 26.52 22.92 -26.90
C GLN A 210 27.99 22.71 -26.56
N ASN A 211 28.85 23.54 -27.13
CA ASN A 211 30.26 23.65 -26.76
C ASN A 211 30.45 24.56 -25.53
N ARG A 212 31.70 24.75 -25.09
CA ARG A 212 32.02 25.53 -23.89
C ARG A 212 31.66 27.02 -23.98
N SER A 213 31.56 27.56 -25.19
CA SER A 213 31.14 28.94 -25.45
C SER A 213 29.62 29.08 -25.53
N GLY A 214 28.86 27.99 -25.39
CA GLY A 214 27.42 27.95 -25.59
C GLY A 214 26.99 27.87 -27.06
N GLU A 215 27.93 27.69 -27.99
CA GLU A 215 27.59 27.53 -29.41
C GLU A 215 27.04 26.12 -29.67
N ILE A 216 26.04 26.04 -30.54
CA ILE A 216 25.40 24.79 -30.93
C ILE A 216 26.37 23.93 -31.73
N ILE A 217 26.62 22.71 -31.24
CA ILE A 217 27.32 21.64 -31.93
C ILE A 217 26.36 20.91 -32.88
N ASP A 218 25.16 20.62 -32.37
CA ASP A 218 24.11 19.88 -33.06
C ASP A 218 22.76 20.18 -32.41
N ASN A 219 21.71 20.29 -33.19
CA ASN A 219 20.36 20.54 -32.69
C ASN A 219 19.30 19.98 -33.63
N ASN A 220 18.08 19.84 -33.12
CA ASN A 220 16.93 19.57 -33.97
C ASN A 220 15.65 20.10 -33.35
N PHE A 221 14.72 20.53 -34.20
CA PHE A 221 13.33 20.76 -33.83
C PHE A 221 12.47 19.64 -34.42
N VAL A 222 11.82 18.87 -33.55
CA VAL A 222 11.01 17.70 -33.89
C VAL A 222 9.54 18.03 -33.66
N PRO A 223 8.77 18.36 -34.71
CA PRO A 223 7.36 18.73 -34.56
C PRO A 223 6.52 17.60 -33.94
N SER A 224 6.78 16.35 -34.34
CA SER A 224 6.19 15.16 -33.73
C SER A 224 6.99 13.91 -34.07
N ALA A 225 7.23 13.04 -33.09
CA ALA A 225 7.84 11.73 -33.32
C ALA A 225 7.48 10.74 -32.20
N ARG A 226 7.34 9.46 -32.56
CA ARG A 226 7.16 8.37 -31.57
C ARG A 226 8.42 8.10 -30.76
N ARG A 227 9.59 8.40 -31.31
CA ARG A 227 10.88 8.19 -30.67
C ARG A 227 11.92 9.16 -31.22
N VAL A 228 12.62 9.86 -30.34
CA VAL A 228 13.80 10.69 -30.66
C VAL A 228 14.98 10.12 -29.89
N GLN A 229 16.14 10.04 -30.55
CA GLN A 229 17.37 9.54 -29.95
C GLN A 229 18.50 10.54 -30.17
N VAL A 230 19.26 10.82 -29.12
CA VAL A 230 20.41 11.74 -29.14
C VAL A 230 21.61 11.05 -28.50
N THR A 231 22.80 11.23 -29.09
CA THR A 231 24.05 10.81 -28.45
C THR A 231 24.78 12.03 -27.92
N ILE A 232 24.76 12.20 -26.59
CA ILE A 232 25.49 13.22 -25.87
C ILE A 232 26.91 12.72 -25.66
N ARG A 233 27.88 13.40 -26.27
CA ARG A 233 29.29 12.98 -26.26
C ARG A 233 29.98 13.51 -25.02
N SER A 234 31.04 12.84 -24.60
CA SER A 234 31.88 13.29 -23.47
C SER A 234 32.66 14.58 -23.74
N SER A 235 32.69 15.04 -24.99
CA SER A 235 33.29 16.31 -25.43
C SER A 235 32.31 17.48 -25.39
N ASP A 236 31.00 17.22 -25.26
CA ASP A 236 30.00 18.28 -25.18
C ASP A 236 30.13 18.98 -23.84
N TYR A 237 29.81 20.27 -23.81
CA TYR A 237 29.81 21.05 -22.57
C TYR A 237 28.40 21.13 -21.99
N GLY A 238 27.41 21.41 -22.83
CA GLY A 238 26.02 21.55 -22.46
C GLY A 238 25.10 20.65 -23.28
N PHE A 239 23.98 20.25 -22.68
CA PHE A 239 22.82 19.71 -23.38
C PHE A 239 21.60 20.50 -22.91
N MET A 240 20.76 20.90 -23.85
CA MET A 240 19.51 21.60 -23.55
C MET A 240 18.37 20.92 -24.31
N SER A 241 17.22 20.73 -23.65
CA SER A 241 15.99 20.33 -24.32
C SER A 241 14.77 21.03 -23.76
N GLU A 242 13.76 21.19 -24.61
CA GLU A 242 12.48 21.79 -24.28
C GLU A 242 11.36 21.03 -25.00
N ARG A 243 10.28 20.70 -24.27
CA ARG A 243 9.11 19.94 -24.76
C ARG A 243 9.47 18.56 -25.30
N CYS A 244 10.59 18.00 -24.87
CA CYS A 244 11.01 16.65 -25.18
C CYS A 244 10.59 15.66 -24.09
N GLY A 245 10.15 16.14 -22.92
CA GLY A 245 9.79 15.28 -21.81
C GLY A 245 11.03 14.72 -21.11
N GLN A 246 11.06 13.42 -20.88
CA GLN A 246 12.13 12.79 -20.08
C GLN A 246 13.07 11.96 -20.95
N TRP A 247 14.37 12.24 -20.85
CA TRP A 247 15.43 11.51 -21.53
C TRP A 247 15.88 10.33 -20.68
N ARG A 248 15.80 9.13 -21.26
CA ARG A 248 16.23 7.87 -20.64
C ARG A 248 17.35 7.23 -21.43
N PRO A 249 18.22 6.39 -20.85
CA PRO A 249 19.22 5.66 -21.62
C PRO A 249 18.54 4.77 -22.67
N ALA A 250 19.10 4.72 -23.87
CA ALA A 250 18.59 3.94 -25.01
C ALA A 250 18.57 2.43 -24.79
#